data_AF-A0A336K0W3-F1
#
_entry.id   AF-A0A336K0W3-F1
#
_cell.length_a   1.000
_cell.length_b   1.000
_cell.length_c   1.000
_cell.angle_alpha   90.00
_cell.angle_beta   90.00
_cell.angle_gamma   90.00
#
_symmetry.space_group_name_H-M   'P 1'
#
loop_
_entity.id
_entity.type
_entity.pdbx_description
1 polymer ?
#
loop_
_entity_poly.entity_id
_entity_poly.type
_entity_poly.pdbx_seq_one_letter_code
_entity_poly.pdbx_strand_id
1 'polypeptide(L)'
;MYILVSFLIILLTFLFYIGLKQRIINQKFNHIPGISKEYPIIGNLCELRKLDTNDFKKLLQVLCPAPICKLTGFGHVMFTISHPSVVQKILLSPVFHQRNSTIRFLEMENALFTSKYENWKPIRKPLNLAFNKKCILSLCPIMNSHIDVFCEKLGKFIGKGEFDIYNAVAHFEIDEIFETFLNTKYKCTQMLVDTLQSSTDNIGKRVFNPIYHPEFIYKVSSVRKEIQNGHTIGTSILKPIITEIIQNMDNNNTQNLNSNQPKYTLASGYLVQIHPRVNHNKN
;
A
#
# COMPACT_ATOMS: atom_id res chain seq x y z
N MET A 1 -21.34 -31.78 25.68
CA MET A 1 -20.16 -32.66 25.47
C MET A 1 -19.90 -32.92 23.98
N TYR A 2 -20.85 -33.48 23.22
CA TYR A 2 -20.65 -33.82 21.80
C TYR A 2 -20.25 -32.67 20.87
N ILE A 3 -20.77 -31.45 21.08
CA ILE A 3 -20.41 -30.26 20.30
C ILE A 3 -18.93 -29.90 20.48
N LEU A 4 -18.43 -29.94 21.73
CA LEU A 4 -17.03 -29.64 22.05
C LEU A 4 -16.09 -30.69 21.45
N VAL A 5 -16.48 -31.96 21.51
CA VAL A 5 -15.72 -33.07 20.90
C VAL A 5 -15.67 -32.93 19.39
N SER A 6 -16.81 -32.61 18.74
CA SER A 6 -16.87 -32.37 17.29
C SER A 6 -15.97 -31.20 16.87
N PHE A 7 -16.02 -30.09 17.60
CA PHE A 7 -15.14 -28.93 17.35
C PHE A 7 -13.66 -29.29 17.50
N LEU A 8 -13.31 -30.07 18.52
CA LEU A 8 -11.94 -30.53 18.73
C LEU A 8 -11.46 -31.43 17.58
N ILE A 9 -12.29 -32.35 17.09
CA ILE A 9 -11.96 -33.21 15.94
C ILE A 9 -11.74 -32.37 14.67
N ILE A 10 -12.62 -31.39 14.41
CA ILE A 10 -12.48 -30.47 13.27
C ILE A 10 -11.18 -29.66 13.39
N LEU A 11 -10.86 -29.16 14.58
CA LEU A 11 -9.62 -28.42 14.83
C LEU A 11 -8.39 -29.29 14.60
N LEU A 12 -8.36 -30.51 15.16
CA LEU A 12 -7.23 -31.43 15.00
C LEU A 12 -7.04 -31.86 13.55
N THR A 13 -8.11 -32.19 12.83
CA THR A 13 -8.04 -32.52 11.40
C THR A 13 -7.55 -31.35 10.56
N PHE A 14 -8.00 -30.12 10.88
CA PHE A 14 -7.50 -28.91 10.23
C PHE A 14 -6.01 -28.65 10.51
N LEU A 15 -5.56 -28.78 11.76
CA LEU A 15 -4.15 -28.64 12.14
C LEU A 15 -3.28 -29.72 11.50
N PHE A 16 -3.78 -30.96 11.43
CA PHE A 16 -3.11 -32.06 10.74
C PHE A 16 -2.99 -31.79 9.24
N TYR A 17 -4.06 -31.33 8.59
CA TYR A 17 -4.04 -30.92 7.18
C TYR A 17 -3.00 -29.82 6.92
N ILE A 18 -2.97 -28.78 7.74
CA ILE A 18 -1.96 -27.72 7.63
C ILE A 18 -0.55 -28.29 7.83
N GLY A 19 -0.35 -29.14 8.83
CA GLY A 19 0.93 -29.79 9.11
C GLY A 19 1.43 -30.64 7.94
N LEU A 20 0.55 -31.41 7.31
CA LEU A 20 0.87 -32.16 6.09
C LEU A 20 1.24 -31.23 4.94
N LYS A 21 0.44 -30.20 4.68
CA LYS A 21 0.71 -29.22 3.63
C LYS A 21 2.05 -28.53 3.83
N GLN A 22 2.35 -28.14 5.07
CA GLN A 22 3.61 -27.51 5.47
C GLN A 22 4.78 -28.46 5.26
N ARG A 23 4.64 -29.75 5.63
CA ARG A 23 5.66 -30.77 5.38
C ARG A 23 5.94 -30.95 3.90
N ILE A 24 4.90 -31.01 3.06
CA ILE A 24 5.04 -31.12 1.59
C ILE A 24 5.78 -29.90 1.02
N ILE A 25 5.43 -28.69 1.47
CA ILE A 25 6.11 -27.45 1.07
C ILE A 25 7.58 -27.49 1.48
N ASN A 26 7.86 -27.88 2.72
CA ASN A 26 9.23 -27.93 3.23
C ASN A 26 10.09 -28.94 2.47
N GLN A 27 9.53 -30.10 2.11
CA GLN A 27 10.19 -31.09 1.28
C GLN A 27 10.46 -30.56 -0.13
N LYS A 28 9.46 -29.93 -0.78
CA LYS A 28 9.59 -29.39 -2.14
C LYS A 28 10.65 -28.28 -2.24
N PHE A 29 10.77 -27.45 -1.21
CA PHE A 29 11.68 -26.29 -1.19
C PHE A 29 12.81 -26.47 -0.15
N ASN A 30 13.22 -27.70 0.15
CA ASN A 30 14.30 -27.97 1.10
C ASN A 30 15.67 -27.41 0.62
N HIS A 31 15.87 -27.34 -0.70
CA HIS A 31 17.07 -26.84 -1.34
C HIS A 31 17.22 -25.32 -1.28
N ILE A 32 16.15 -24.59 -0.94
CA ILE A 32 16.18 -23.13 -0.78
C ILE A 32 16.42 -22.83 0.70
N PRO A 33 17.44 -22.03 1.05
CA PRO A 33 17.71 -21.70 2.44
C PRO A 33 16.52 -20.94 3.03
N GLY A 34 16.13 -21.30 4.24
CA GLY A 34 15.10 -20.61 5.02
C GLY A 34 15.68 -20.04 6.30
N ILE A 35 14.84 -19.36 7.08
CA ILE A 35 15.20 -18.97 8.44
C ILE A 35 15.45 -20.25 9.26
N SER A 36 16.39 -20.17 10.20
CA SER A 36 16.99 -21.31 10.90
C SER A 36 16.03 -22.35 11.50
N LYS A 37 14.84 -21.95 11.99
CA LYS A 37 13.90 -22.87 12.66
C LYS A 37 12.55 -22.92 11.94
N GLU A 38 12.21 -24.11 11.42
CA GLU A 38 10.91 -24.41 10.80
C GLU A 38 10.06 -25.28 11.76
N TYR A 39 8.87 -24.81 12.11
CA TYR A 39 7.89 -25.55 12.92
C TYR A 39 6.83 -26.21 12.02
N PRO A 40 6.25 -27.38 12.38
CA PRO A 40 5.33 -28.12 11.52
C PRO A 40 4.07 -27.37 11.05
N ILE A 41 3.59 -26.37 11.81
CA ILE A 41 2.38 -25.60 11.46
C ILE A 41 2.75 -24.14 11.18
N ILE A 42 3.51 -23.53 12.09
CA ILE A 42 3.82 -22.10 12.06
C ILE A 42 5.02 -21.80 11.14
N GLY A 43 5.72 -22.83 10.65
CA GLY A 43 6.90 -22.66 9.81
C GLY A 43 7.93 -21.78 10.51
N ASN A 44 8.36 -20.70 9.86
CA ASN A 44 9.36 -19.77 10.39
C ASN A 44 8.76 -18.49 10.99
N LEU A 45 7.43 -18.35 11.00
CA LEU A 45 6.77 -17.09 11.35
C LEU A 45 7.02 -16.66 12.80
N CYS A 46 7.23 -17.60 13.71
CA CYS A 46 7.59 -17.29 15.10
C CYS A 46 8.92 -16.54 15.21
N GLU A 47 9.86 -16.80 14.31
CA GLU A 47 11.14 -16.08 14.28
C GLU A 47 10.95 -14.68 13.69
N LEU A 48 10.06 -14.51 12.69
CA LEU A 48 9.71 -13.19 12.16
C LEU A 48 9.12 -12.27 13.24
N ARG A 49 8.27 -12.80 14.13
CA ARG A 49 7.67 -12.02 15.21
C ARG A 49 8.70 -11.45 16.20
N LYS A 50 9.88 -12.07 16.30
CA LYS A 50 10.96 -11.63 17.21
C LYS A 50 11.85 -10.57 16.57
N LEU A 51 11.68 -10.29 15.28
CA LEU A 51 12.49 -9.31 14.59
C LEU A 51 12.06 -7.92 15.01
N ASP A 52 13.05 -7.13 15.43
CA ASP A 52 12.87 -5.71 15.61
C ASP A 52 12.73 -5.07 14.22
N THR A 53 11.53 -4.57 13.94
CA THR A 53 11.23 -3.90 12.66
C THR A 53 11.90 -2.54 12.56
N ASN A 54 12.40 -1.98 13.65
CA ASN A 54 13.11 -0.70 13.67
C ASN A 54 14.56 -0.85 13.19
N ASP A 55 15.15 -2.05 13.32
CA ASP A 55 16.48 -2.35 12.79
C ASP A 55 16.36 -3.04 11.42
N PHE A 56 16.17 -2.22 10.39
CA PHE A 56 16.02 -2.70 9.02
C PHE A 56 17.22 -3.52 8.53
N LYS A 57 18.44 -3.21 9.00
CA LYS A 57 19.64 -3.97 8.62
C LYS A 57 19.59 -5.38 9.18
N LYS A 58 19.27 -5.52 10.47
CA LYS A 58 19.10 -6.83 11.11
C LYS A 58 17.94 -7.61 10.50
N LEU A 59 16.84 -6.92 10.18
CA LEU A 59 15.70 -7.50 9.46
C LEU A 59 16.15 -8.10 8.12
N LEU A 60 16.89 -7.35 7.30
CA LEU A 60 17.41 -7.83 6.01
C LEU A 60 18.39 -9.00 6.16
N GLN A 61 19.27 -8.97 7.17
CA GLN A 61 20.20 -10.07 7.42
C GLN A 61 19.48 -11.39 7.75
N VAL A 62 18.36 -11.32 8.47
CA VAL A 62 17.55 -12.51 8.81
C VAL A 62 16.66 -12.94 7.65
N LEU A 63 16.04 -12.00 6.94
CA LEU A 63 15.11 -12.30 5.85
C LEU A 63 15.82 -12.73 4.55
N CYS A 64 17.03 -12.23 4.31
CA CYS A 64 17.77 -12.41 3.06
C CYS A 64 19.24 -12.85 3.30
N PRO A 65 19.52 -13.90 4.09
CA PRO A 65 20.89 -14.39 4.31
C PRO A 65 21.55 -14.95 3.03
N ALA A 66 20.74 -15.34 2.05
CA ALA A 66 21.17 -15.85 0.75
C ALA A 66 20.41 -15.13 -0.38
N PRO A 67 20.86 -15.28 -1.64
CA PRO A 67 20.30 -14.52 -2.75
C PRO A 67 18.82 -14.83 -3.04
N ILE A 68 18.37 -16.04 -2.67
CA ILE A 68 16.97 -16.46 -2.63
C ILE A 68 16.77 -17.19 -1.30
N CYS A 69 15.82 -16.72 -0.49
CA CYS A 69 15.44 -17.41 0.74
C CYS A 69 13.95 -17.71 0.74
N LYS A 70 13.56 -18.74 1.50
CA LYS A 70 12.15 -19.09 1.71
C LYS A 70 11.69 -18.71 3.12
N LEU A 71 10.44 -18.29 3.19
CA LEU A 71 9.68 -18.11 4.41
C LEU A 71 8.47 -19.03 4.33
N THR A 72 8.23 -19.77 5.39
CA THR A 72 7.12 -20.72 5.42
C THR A 72 6.22 -20.51 6.63
N GLY A 73 4.95 -20.87 6.50
CA GLY A 73 4.04 -20.93 7.64
C GLY A 73 2.57 -21.05 7.24
N PHE A 74 1.78 -21.71 8.08
CA PHE A 74 0.37 -22.02 7.85
C PHE A 74 0.10 -22.70 6.49
N GLY A 75 1.05 -23.51 6.01
CA GLY A 75 0.95 -24.16 4.71
C GLY A 75 1.06 -23.20 3.53
N HIS A 76 1.74 -22.07 3.71
CA HIS A 76 2.14 -21.14 2.65
C HIS A 76 3.66 -21.02 2.58
N VAL A 77 4.15 -20.65 1.40
CA VAL A 77 5.56 -20.32 1.15
C VAL A 77 5.63 -18.94 0.49
N MET A 78 6.58 -18.14 0.92
CA MET A 78 6.97 -16.87 0.34
C MET A 78 8.47 -16.90 0.07
N PHE A 79 8.90 -16.27 -1.01
CA PHE A 79 10.33 -16.15 -1.32
C PHE A 79 10.78 -14.71 -1.16
N THR A 80 11.90 -14.52 -0.46
CA THR A 80 12.62 -13.26 -0.41
C THR A 80 13.79 -13.35 -1.38
N ILE A 81 13.98 -12.31 -2.18
CA ILE A 81 14.88 -12.34 -3.33
C ILE A 81 15.73 -11.08 -3.28
N SER A 82 17.03 -11.27 -3.11
CA SER A 82 18.01 -10.19 -3.00
C SER A 82 19.02 -10.19 -4.15
N HIS A 83 19.12 -11.28 -4.93
CA HIS A 83 20.03 -11.32 -6.07
C HIS A 83 19.57 -10.41 -7.22
N PRO A 84 20.37 -9.42 -7.67
CA PRO A 84 19.96 -8.48 -8.72
C PRO A 84 19.50 -9.17 -10.02
N SER A 85 20.26 -10.17 -10.50
CA SER A 85 19.91 -10.89 -11.74
C SER A 85 18.62 -11.72 -11.61
N VAL A 86 18.26 -12.18 -10.41
CA VAL A 86 17.00 -12.92 -10.19
C VAL A 86 15.84 -11.94 -10.12
N VAL A 87 16.02 -10.83 -9.40
CA VAL A 87 15.06 -9.72 -9.36
C VAL A 87 14.74 -9.23 -10.77
N GLN A 88 15.76 -9.00 -11.60
CA GLN A 88 15.58 -8.59 -13.00
C GLN A 88 14.73 -9.60 -13.78
N LYS A 89 15.04 -10.91 -13.70
CA LYS A 89 14.26 -11.95 -14.38
C LYS A 89 12.80 -11.99 -13.94
N ILE A 90 12.53 -11.76 -12.65
CA ILE A 90 11.18 -11.78 -12.10
C ILE A 90 10.41 -10.53 -12.53
N LEU A 91 11.00 -9.35 -12.40
CA LEU A 91 10.35 -8.08 -12.75
C LEU A 91 10.06 -7.96 -14.24
N LEU A 92 10.86 -8.58 -15.11
CA LEU A 92 10.65 -8.60 -16.56
C LEU A 92 9.72 -9.71 -17.04
N SER A 93 9.41 -10.70 -16.20
CA SER A 93 8.62 -11.85 -16.62
C SER A 93 7.11 -11.58 -16.46
N PRO A 94 6.32 -11.81 -17.53
CA PRO A 94 4.88 -11.57 -17.49
C PRO A 94 4.14 -12.49 -16.51
N VAL A 95 4.74 -13.62 -16.13
CA VAL A 95 4.19 -14.56 -15.14
C VAL A 95 4.02 -13.89 -13.77
N PHE A 96 4.87 -12.93 -13.43
CA PHE A 96 4.83 -12.22 -12.14
C PHE A 96 4.11 -10.86 -12.23
N HIS A 97 3.48 -10.53 -13.37
CA HIS A 97 2.67 -9.32 -13.46
C HIS A 97 1.40 -9.41 -12.59
N GLN A 98 0.88 -10.63 -12.36
CA GLN A 98 -0.24 -10.83 -11.46
C GLN A 98 0.18 -10.62 -10.01
N ARG A 99 -0.52 -9.72 -9.33
CA ARG A 99 -0.29 -9.41 -7.92
C ARG A 99 -0.62 -10.60 -7.02
N ASN A 100 0.14 -10.76 -5.94
CA ASN A 100 -0.13 -11.80 -4.94
C ASN A 100 -1.45 -11.51 -4.19
N SER A 101 -2.02 -12.53 -3.55
CA SER A 101 -3.25 -12.37 -2.76
C SER A 101 -3.07 -11.54 -1.49
N THR A 102 -1.84 -11.45 -0.96
CA THR A 102 -1.48 -10.70 0.24
C THR A 102 -1.71 -9.20 0.08
N ILE A 103 -1.62 -8.68 -1.15
CA ILE A 103 -1.93 -7.29 -1.49
C ILE A 103 -3.40 -6.91 -1.14
N ARG A 104 -4.32 -7.88 -1.04
CA ARG A 104 -5.68 -7.62 -0.54
C ARG A 104 -5.72 -7.07 0.88
N PHE A 105 -4.66 -7.28 1.66
CA PHE A 105 -4.59 -6.82 3.05
C PHE A 105 -4.58 -5.30 3.18
N LEU A 106 -4.27 -4.60 2.10
CA LEU A 106 -4.32 -3.13 1.99
C LEU A 106 -5.74 -2.59 1.83
N GLU A 107 -6.75 -3.44 1.59
CA GLU A 107 -8.18 -3.08 1.45
C GLU A 107 -8.50 -2.01 0.40
N MET A 108 -7.57 -1.77 -0.53
CA MET A 108 -7.71 -0.80 -1.61
C MET A 108 -7.75 -1.49 -2.97
N GLU A 109 -8.62 -2.48 -3.20
CA GLU A 109 -8.55 -3.41 -4.36
C GLU A 109 -8.52 -2.74 -5.75
N ASN A 110 -9.05 -1.52 -5.87
CA ASN A 110 -9.08 -0.76 -7.12
C ASN A 110 -7.95 0.26 -7.27
N ALA A 111 -7.06 0.39 -6.29
CA ALA A 111 -5.92 1.30 -6.39
C ALA A 111 -4.85 0.76 -7.35
N LEU A 112 -3.99 1.65 -7.84
CA LEU A 112 -2.97 1.29 -8.83
C LEU A 112 -2.01 0.19 -8.32
N PHE A 113 -1.60 0.24 -7.06
CA PHE A 113 -0.60 -0.72 -6.53
C PHE A 113 -1.20 -2.09 -6.20
N THR A 114 -2.53 -2.18 -6.07
CA THR A 114 -3.28 -3.37 -5.63
C THR A 114 -4.11 -4.04 -6.71
N SER A 115 -4.49 -3.30 -7.75
CA SER A 115 -5.38 -3.75 -8.81
C SER A 115 -4.80 -4.90 -9.64
N LYS A 116 -5.70 -5.80 -10.09
CA LYS A 116 -5.38 -6.82 -11.09
C LYS A 116 -5.09 -6.17 -12.44
N TYR A 117 -4.37 -6.86 -13.31
CA TYR A 117 -3.89 -6.33 -14.60
C TYR A 117 -4.98 -5.63 -15.45
N GLU A 118 -6.18 -6.20 -15.50
CA GLU A 118 -7.34 -5.65 -16.24
C GLU A 118 -7.77 -4.27 -15.74
N ASN A 119 -7.74 -4.05 -14.43
CA ASN A 119 -8.04 -2.75 -13.80
C ASN A 119 -6.81 -1.84 -13.74
N TRP A 120 -5.62 -2.44 -13.60
CA TRP A 120 -4.36 -1.72 -13.51
C TRP A 120 -4.02 -0.98 -14.80
N LYS A 121 -4.14 -1.64 -15.95
CA LYS A 121 -3.76 -1.09 -17.26
C LYS A 121 -4.51 0.22 -17.60
N PRO A 122 -5.85 0.31 -17.47
CA PRO A 122 -6.59 1.54 -17.76
C PRO A 122 -6.27 2.69 -16.78
N ILE A 123 -5.88 2.39 -15.53
CA ILE A 123 -5.44 3.39 -14.55
C ILE A 123 -4.00 3.85 -14.86
N ARG A 124 -3.09 2.90 -15.13
CA ARG A 124 -1.65 3.17 -15.32
C ARG A 124 -1.37 4.02 -16.56
N LYS A 125 -2.07 3.76 -17.67
CA LYS A 125 -1.81 4.45 -18.95
C LYS A 125 -1.94 5.98 -18.83
N PRO A 126 -3.07 6.56 -18.38
CA PRO A 126 -3.18 8.00 -18.19
C PRO A 126 -2.25 8.52 -17.09
N LEU A 127 -2.03 7.75 -16.02
CA LEU A 127 -1.12 8.15 -14.96
C LEU A 127 0.33 8.34 -15.47
N ASN A 128 0.84 7.42 -16.29
CA ASN A 128 2.16 7.57 -16.92
C ASN A 128 2.27 8.87 -17.74
N LEU A 129 1.20 9.29 -18.42
CA LEU A 129 1.17 10.54 -19.16
C LEU A 129 1.18 11.76 -18.23
N ALA A 130 0.50 11.67 -17.08
CA ALA A 130 0.47 12.72 -16.06
C ALA A 130 1.83 12.92 -15.37
N PHE A 131 2.70 11.91 -15.35
CA PHE A 131 4.06 11.97 -14.81
C PHE A 131 5.16 12.12 -15.88
N ASN A 132 4.84 12.75 -17.02
CA ASN A 132 5.88 13.08 -18.00
C ASN A 132 6.77 14.24 -17.51
N LYS A 133 7.94 14.41 -18.12
CA LYS A 133 8.92 15.47 -17.76
C LYS A 133 8.31 16.86 -17.66
N LYS A 134 7.46 17.26 -18.61
CA LYS A 134 6.83 18.58 -18.64
C LYS A 134 5.89 18.77 -17.44
N CYS A 135 5.08 17.75 -17.13
CA CYS A 135 4.18 17.79 -15.98
C CYS A 135 4.96 17.86 -14.66
N ILE A 136 6.01 17.04 -14.48
CA ILE A 136 6.84 17.09 -13.27
C ILE A 136 7.47 18.48 -13.09
N LEU A 137 8.04 19.05 -14.15
CA LEU A 137 8.63 20.40 -14.09
C LEU A 137 7.60 21.48 -13.76
N SER A 138 6.34 21.31 -14.16
CA SER A 138 5.27 22.24 -13.80
C SER A 138 4.88 22.19 -12.32
N LEU A 139 5.19 21.10 -11.61
CA LEU A 139 4.96 20.99 -10.16
C LEU A 139 6.08 21.65 -9.33
N CYS A 140 7.28 21.81 -9.89
CA CYS A 140 8.45 22.32 -9.15
C CYS A 140 8.21 23.65 -8.42
N PRO A 141 7.53 24.66 -8.99
CA PRO A 141 7.27 25.91 -8.27
C PRO A 141 6.43 25.70 -6.99
N ILE A 142 5.41 24.83 -7.05
CA ILE A 142 4.57 24.52 -5.89
C ILE A 142 5.38 23.73 -4.86
N MET A 143 6.10 22.69 -5.29
CA MET A 143 6.99 21.91 -4.40
C MET A 143 8.01 22.81 -3.69
N ASN A 144 8.67 23.71 -4.41
CA ASN A 144 9.65 24.64 -3.84
C ASN A 144 9.01 25.55 -2.79
N SER A 145 7.80 26.07 -3.05
CA SER A 145 7.11 26.92 -2.07
C SER A 145 6.78 26.19 -0.75
N HIS A 146 6.42 24.90 -0.83
CA HIS A 146 6.21 24.07 0.36
C HIS A 146 7.52 23.77 1.07
N ILE A 147 8.62 23.55 0.33
CA ILE A 147 9.96 23.35 0.88
C ILE A 147 10.43 24.60 1.63
N ASP A 148 10.22 25.79 1.10
CA ASP A 148 10.58 27.06 1.76
C ASP A 148 9.88 27.17 3.12
N VAL A 149 8.56 26.94 3.15
CA VAL A 149 7.77 26.91 4.39
C VAL A 149 8.24 25.82 5.36
N PHE A 150 8.62 24.66 4.85
CA PHE A 150 9.17 23.57 5.66
C PHE A 150 10.51 23.97 6.29
N CYS A 151 11.43 24.56 5.53
CA CYS A 151 12.70 25.09 6.01
C CYS A 151 12.50 26.16 7.09
N GLU A 152 11.55 27.08 6.93
CA GLU A 152 11.21 28.07 7.96
C GLU A 152 10.71 27.42 9.26
N LYS A 153 9.88 26.37 9.15
CA LYS A 153 9.42 25.60 10.32
C LYS A 153 10.59 24.89 11.01
N LEU A 154 11.50 24.29 10.25
CA LEU A 154 12.70 23.64 10.79
C LEU A 154 13.66 24.64 11.45
N GLY A 155 13.73 25.87 10.94
CA GLY A 155 14.52 26.96 11.54
C GLY A 155 14.20 27.20 13.02
N LYS A 156 12.96 26.90 13.46
CA LYS A 156 12.54 27.02 14.86
C LYS A 156 13.19 26.00 15.80
N PHE A 157 13.84 24.98 15.28
CA PHE A 157 14.53 23.93 16.05
C PHE A 157 16.05 24.14 16.12
N ILE A 158 16.59 25.14 15.42
CA ILE A 158 18.02 25.48 15.47
C ILE A 158 18.42 25.80 16.92
N GLY A 159 19.50 25.15 17.39
CA GLY A 159 20.03 25.33 18.74
C GLY A 159 19.23 24.67 19.87
N LYS A 160 18.16 23.92 19.55
CA LYS A 160 17.31 23.24 20.55
C LYS A 160 17.66 21.78 20.82
N GLY A 161 18.73 21.27 20.21
CA GLY A 161 19.17 19.87 20.32
C GLY A 161 18.45 18.94 19.35
N GLU A 162 18.41 17.65 19.69
CA GLU A 162 17.75 16.61 18.89
C GLU A 162 16.22 16.75 18.97
N PHE A 163 15.53 16.56 17.85
CA PHE A 163 14.08 16.55 17.79
C PHE A 163 13.60 15.53 16.76
N ASP A 164 12.37 15.04 16.93
CA ASP A 164 11.73 14.15 15.96
C ASP A 164 11.22 14.95 14.75
N ILE A 165 11.84 14.73 13.59
CA ILE A 165 11.49 15.39 12.33
C ILE A 165 10.26 14.74 11.66
N TYR A 166 9.89 13.51 12.05
CA TYR A 166 8.86 12.72 11.37
C TYR A 166 7.55 13.51 11.24
N ASN A 167 7.07 14.08 12.34
CA ASN A 167 5.81 14.81 12.34
C ASN A 167 5.86 16.06 11.46
N ALA A 168 7.01 16.75 11.41
CA ALA A 168 7.19 17.93 10.57
C ALA A 168 7.19 17.55 9.07
N VAL A 169 7.85 16.45 8.71
CA VAL A 169 7.86 15.90 7.34
C VAL A 169 6.47 15.45 6.93
N ALA A 170 5.77 14.68 7.77
CA ALA A 170 4.43 14.17 7.45
C ALA A 170 3.43 15.30 7.15
N HIS A 171 3.45 16.38 7.94
CA HIS A 171 2.60 17.54 7.67
C HIS A 171 2.98 18.24 6.36
N PHE A 172 4.27 18.42 6.11
CA PHE A 172 4.76 19.03 4.87
C PHE A 172 4.38 18.21 3.63
N GLU A 173 4.63 16.90 3.64
CA GLU A 173 4.35 16.03 2.49
C GLU A 173 2.85 15.96 2.18
N ILE A 174 2.00 15.92 3.22
CA ILE A 174 0.54 15.90 3.02
C ILE A 174 0.06 17.23 2.45
N ASP A 175 0.51 18.38 2.98
CA ASP A 175 0.14 19.70 2.45
C ASP A 175 0.57 19.83 0.97
N GLU A 176 1.80 19.42 0.67
CA GLU A 176 2.36 19.46 -0.68
C GLU A 176 1.59 18.57 -1.66
N ILE A 177 1.31 17.32 -1.31
CA ILE A 177 0.60 16.36 -2.17
C ILE A 177 -0.80 16.86 -2.53
N PHE A 178 -1.52 17.44 -1.57
CA PHE A 178 -2.86 17.97 -1.84
C PHE A 178 -2.80 19.14 -2.83
N GLU A 179 -1.80 20.00 -2.74
CA GLU A 179 -1.68 21.12 -3.67
C GLU A 179 -1.12 20.70 -5.03
N THR A 180 -0.13 19.81 -5.10
CA THR A 180 0.48 19.40 -6.38
C THR A 180 -0.40 18.44 -7.18
N PHE A 181 -1.08 17.50 -6.51
CA PHE A 181 -1.91 16.50 -7.20
C PHE A 181 -3.37 16.92 -7.31
N LEU A 182 -3.94 17.53 -6.26
CA LEU A 182 -5.36 17.89 -6.21
C LEU A 182 -5.61 19.38 -6.42
N ASN A 183 -4.56 20.20 -6.56
CA ASN A 183 -4.67 21.66 -6.71
C ASN A 183 -5.56 22.29 -5.64
N THR A 184 -5.47 21.76 -4.43
CA THR A 184 -6.27 22.17 -3.28
C THR A 184 -5.33 22.50 -2.13
N LYS A 185 -5.41 23.72 -1.61
CA LYS A 185 -4.69 24.08 -0.40
C LYS A 185 -5.30 23.33 0.79
N TYR A 186 -4.52 22.42 1.34
CA TYR A 186 -4.90 21.64 2.50
C TYR A 186 -3.92 21.93 3.63
N LYS A 187 -4.44 21.92 4.86
CA LYS A 187 -3.62 22.01 6.07
C LYS A 187 -3.78 20.71 6.83
N CYS A 188 -2.72 19.93 6.84
CA CYS A 188 -2.65 18.65 7.49
C CYS A 188 -2.94 18.81 8.98
N THR A 189 -3.71 17.86 9.50
CA THR A 189 -4.06 17.78 10.91
C THR A 189 -3.28 16.65 11.54
N GLN A 190 -2.97 16.78 12.84
CA GLN A 190 -2.35 15.68 13.59
C GLN A 190 -3.21 14.41 13.53
N MET A 191 -4.53 14.55 13.56
CA MET A 191 -5.47 13.44 13.41
C MET A 191 -5.21 12.64 12.13
N LEU A 192 -4.96 13.30 10.99
CA LEU A 192 -4.69 12.62 9.73
C LEU A 192 -3.34 11.88 9.76
N VAL A 193 -2.29 12.51 10.30
CA VAL A 193 -0.97 11.89 10.47
C VAL A 193 -1.08 10.62 11.34
N ASP A 194 -1.68 10.75 12.53
CA ASP A 194 -1.86 9.64 13.47
C ASP A 194 -2.70 8.51 12.85
N THR A 195 -3.72 8.87 12.07
CA THR A 195 -4.58 7.92 11.38
C THR A 195 -3.82 7.15 10.29
N LEU A 196 -3.00 7.83 9.49
CA LEU A 196 -2.18 7.20 8.45
C LEU A 196 -1.12 6.29 9.07
N GLN A 197 -0.49 6.71 10.16
CA GLN A 197 0.47 5.91 10.91
C GLN A 197 -0.20 4.66 11.50
N SER A 198 -1.32 4.83 12.24
CA SER A 198 -2.10 3.71 12.79
C SER A 198 -2.56 2.75 11.69
N SER A 199 -3.00 3.25 10.54
CA SER A 199 -3.43 2.41 9.42
C SER A 199 -2.26 1.60 8.87
N THR A 200 -1.10 2.23 8.65
CA THR A 200 0.13 1.57 8.18
C THR A 200 0.60 0.50 9.16
N ASP A 201 0.61 0.81 10.46
CA ASP A 201 1.01 -0.13 11.51
C ASP A 201 0.08 -1.34 11.56
N ASN A 202 -1.23 -1.13 11.44
CA ASN A 202 -2.22 -2.21 11.46
C ASN A 202 -2.19 -3.06 10.18
N ILE A 203 -1.93 -2.46 9.02
CA ILE A 203 -1.64 -3.20 7.79
C ILE A 203 -0.38 -4.06 7.98
N GLY A 204 0.69 -3.49 8.54
CA GLY A 204 1.91 -4.22 8.87
C GLY A 204 1.65 -5.39 9.82
N LYS A 205 0.89 -5.17 10.90
CA LYS A 205 0.46 -6.23 11.82
C LYS A 205 -0.27 -7.35 11.09
N ARG A 206 -1.15 -7.05 10.13
CA ARG A 206 -1.85 -8.07 9.33
C ARG A 206 -0.90 -8.84 8.42
N VAL A 207 0.04 -8.15 7.76
CA VAL A 207 1.02 -8.76 6.85
C VAL A 207 1.98 -9.70 7.59
N PHE A 208 2.44 -9.31 8.77
CA PHE A 208 3.45 -10.07 9.52
C PHE A 208 2.87 -11.04 10.56
N ASN A 209 1.56 -10.96 10.87
CA ASN A 209 0.91 -11.87 11.82
C ASN A 209 -0.18 -12.70 11.14
N PRO A 210 0.11 -13.98 10.82
CA PRO A 210 -0.84 -14.81 10.09
C PRO A 210 -2.09 -15.22 10.84
N ILE A 211 -2.21 -14.92 12.14
CA ILE A 211 -3.47 -14.99 12.87
C ILE A 211 -4.55 -14.11 12.23
N TYR A 212 -4.16 -13.00 11.57
CA TYR A 212 -5.06 -12.09 10.86
C TYR A 212 -5.25 -12.41 9.37
N HIS A 213 -4.69 -13.51 8.86
CA HIS A 213 -4.92 -13.90 7.46
C HIS A 213 -6.31 -14.50 7.24
N PRO A 214 -6.85 -15.37 8.13
CA PRO A 214 -8.22 -15.85 8.00
C PRO A 214 -9.22 -14.71 8.14
N GLU A 215 -10.07 -14.56 7.14
CA GLU A 215 -10.96 -13.40 7.00
C GLU A 215 -11.94 -13.27 8.18
N PHE A 216 -12.38 -14.38 8.76
CA PHE A 216 -13.30 -14.36 9.91
C PHE A 216 -12.64 -13.82 11.18
N ILE A 217 -11.38 -14.16 11.46
CA ILE A 217 -10.63 -13.63 12.61
C ILE A 217 -10.37 -12.15 12.40
N TYR A 218 -9.93 -11.79 11.19
CA TYR A 218 -9.62 -10.42 10.85
C TYR A 218 -10.85 -9.50 10.96
N LYS A 219 -12.01 -9.92 10.44
CA LYS A 219 -13.25 -9.14 10.47
C LYS A 219 -13.70 -8.71 11.87
N VAL A 220 -13.40 -9.52 12.90
CA VAL A 220 -13.76 -9.21 14.30
C VAL A 220 -12.61 -8.60 15.09
N SER A 221 -11.44 -8.41 14.48
CA SER A 221 -10.24 -7.90 15.14
C SER A 221 -10.24 -6.38 15.28
N SER A 222 -9.52 -5.86 16.28
CA SER A 222 -9.23 -4.43 16.39
C SER A 222 -8.41 -3.90 15.20
N VAL A 223 -7.55 -4.73 14.61
CA VAL A 223 -6.74 -4.40 13.42
C VAL A 223 -7.64 -3.94 12.27
N ARG A 224 -8.72 -4.68 11.99
CA ARG A 224 -9.70 -4.29 10.96
C ARG A 224 -10.39 -2.97 11.29
N LYS A 225 -10.76 -2.77 12.56
CA LYS A 225 -11.45 -1.55 13.00
C LYS A 225 -10.61 -0.30 12.75
N GLU A 226 -9.32 -0.35 13.09
CA GLU A 226 -8.38 0.76 12.87
C GLU A 226 -8.19 1.06 11.38
N ILE A 227 -8.00 0.04 10.54
CA ILE A 227 -7.88 0.21 9.08
C ILE A 227 -9.16 0.82 8.50
N GLN A 228 -10.34 0.37 8.94
CA GLN A 228 -11.62 0.94 8.50
C GLN A 228 -11.79 2.40 8.94
N ASN A 229 -11.32 2.76 10.13
CA ASN A 229 -11.33 4.13 10.59
C ASN A 229 -10.50 5.02 9.65
N GLY A 230 -9.29 4.55 9.28
CA GLY A 230 -8.45 5.21 8.28
C GLY A 230 -9.14 5.41 6.94
N HIS A 231 -9.81 4.38 6.41
CA HIS A 231 -10.59 4.50 5.17
C HIS A 231 -11.73 5.51 5.29
N THR A 232 -12.43 5.54 6.43
CA THR A 232 -13.53 6.48 6.67
C THR A 232 -13.03 7.92 6.69
N ILE A 233 -11.94 8.20 7.41
CA ILE A 233 -11.32 9.53 7.49
C ILE A 233 -10.77 9.96 6.12
N GLY A 234 -10.03 9.09 5.43
CA GLY A 234 -9.52 9.39 4.09
C GLY A 234 -10.66 9.70 3.11
N THR A 235 -11.76 8.94 3.17
CA THR A 235 -12.93 9.17 2.32
C THR A 235 -13.63 10.49 2.65
N SER A 236 -13.78 10.85 3.93
CA SER A 236 -14.44 12.10 4.33
C SER A 236 -13.67 13.34 3.86
N ILE A 237 -12.33 13.25 3.78
CA ILE A 237 -11.47 14.32 3.28
C ILE A 237 -11.48 14.37 1.74
N LEU A 238 -11.27 13.23 1.07
CA LEU A 238 -11.06 13.22 -0.38
C LEU A 238 -12.35 13.36 -1.17
N LYS A 239 -13.47 12.82 -0.70
CA LYS A 239 -14.75 12.85 -1.44
C LYS A 239 -15.22 14.27 -1.79
N PRO A 240 -15.26 15.25 -0.86
CA PRO A 240 -15.67 16.61 -1.22
C PRO A 240 -14.72 17.25 -2.23
N ILE A 241 -13.41 17.10 -2.05
CA ILE A 241 -12.38 17.65 -2.95
C ILE A 241 -12.54 17.09 -4.37
N ILE A 242 -12.65 15.76 -4.50
CA ILE A 242 -12.85 15.11 -5.80
C ILE A 242 -14.16 15.56 -6.44
N THR A 243 -15.23 15.72 -5.65
CA THR A 243 -16.54 16.17 -6.16
C THR A 243 -16.44 17.59 -6.73
N GLU A 244 -15.77 18.50 -6.02
CA GLU A 244 -15.54 19.87 -6.48
C GLU A 244 -14.69 19.91 -7.76
N ILE A 245 -13.62 19.11 -7.81
CA ILE A 245 -12.75 18.98 -8.99
C ILE A 245 -13.56 18.52 -10.21
N ILE A 246 -14.45 17.54 -10.05
CA ILE A 246 -15.31 17.04 -11.14
C ILE A 246 -16.30 18.13 -11.58
N GLN A 247 -16.99 18.78 -10.64
CA GLN A 247 -17.94 19.85 -10.95
C GLN A 247 -17.29 21.02 -11.70
N ASN A 248 -16.09 21.42 -11.28
CA ASN A 248 -15.33 22.47 -11.95
C ASN A 248 -14.92 22.06 -13.37
N MET A 249 -14.60 20.78 -13.60
CA MET A 249 -14.34 20.28 -14.96
C MET A 249 -15.58 20.29 -15.84
N ASP A 250 -16.74 19.89 -15.33
CA ASP A 250 -17.99 19.90 -16.10
C ASP A 250 -18.41 21.32 -16.48
N ASN A 251 -18.29 22.27 -15.53
CA ASN A 251 -18.56 23.69 -15.77
C ASN A 251 -17.60 24.29 -16.80
N ASN A 252 -16.31 24.00 -16.69
CA ASN A 252 -15.29 24.49 -17.63
C ASN A 252 -15.42 23.86 -19.01
N ASN A 253 -15.82 22.60 -19.13
CA ASN A 253 -16.10 21.98 -20.43
C ASN A 253 -17.33 22.61 -21.10
N THR A 254 -18.33 23.04 -20.31
CA THR A 254 -19.49 23.79 -20.80
C THR A 254 -19.11 25.20 -21.27
N GLN A 255 -18.12 25.84 -20.64
CA GLN A 255 -17.60 27.15 -21.03
C GLN A 255 -16.54 27.12 -22.16
N ASN A 256 -15.72 26.07 -22.26
CA ASN A 256 -14.68 25.90 -23.28
C ASN A 256 -15.22 25.51 -24.67
N LEU A 257 -16.51 25.18 -24.78
CA LEU A 257 -17.20 25.24 -26.08
C LEU A 257 -17.18 26.66 -26.69
N ASN A 258 -16.83 27.70 -25.89
CA ASN A 258 -16.77 29.10 -26.31
C ASN A 258 -15.38 29.76 -26.22
N SER A 259 -14.31 29.06 -25.79
CA SER A 259 -12.95 29.65 -25.82
C SER A 259 -11.81 28.62 -25.78
N ASN A 260 -10.80 28.86 -26.63
CA ASN A 260 -9.74 27.90 -27.00
C ASN A 260 -8.47 27.96 -26.12
N GLN A 261 -8.52 27.73 -24.80
CA GLN A 261 -7.29 27.40 -24.04
C GLN A 261 -7.54 26.55 -22.78
N PRO A 262 -6.83 25.42 -22.59
CA PRO A 262 -6.98 24.66 -21.35
C PRO A 262 -5.86 24.94 -20.32
N LYS A 263 -6.28 25.18 -19.07
CA LYS A 263 -5.45 25.04 -17.87
C LYS A 263 -5.68 23.63 -17.30
N TYR A 264 -4.66 22.78 -17.25
CA TYR A 264 -4.78 21.45 -16.66
C TYR A 264 -3.84 21.27 -15.46
N THR A 265 -4.40 20.89 -14.32
CA THR A 265 -3.74 20.27 -13.15
C THR A 265 -3.56 18.75 -13.38
N LEU A 266 -2.71 18.05 -12.61
CA LEU A 266 -2.49 16.60 -12.81
C LEU A 266 -3.77 15.76 -12.63
N ALA A 267 -4.57 16.05 -11.60
CA ALA A 267 -5.88 15.43 -11.42
C ALA A 267 -6.84 15.74 -12.58
N SER A 268 -6.85 16.97 -13.10
CA SER A 268 -7.68 17.32 -14.26
C SER A 268 -7.19 16.66 -15.54
N GLY A 269 -5.88 16.55 -15.78
CA GLY A 269 -5.32 15.82 -16.93
C GLY A 269 -5.60 14.33 -16.87
N TYR A 270 -5.62 13.75 -15.67
CA TYR A 270 -6.01 12.35 -15.44
C TYR A 270 -7.52 12.12 -15.64
N LEU A 271 -8.37 12.97 -15.05
CA LEU A 271 -9.83 12.86 -15.15
C LEU A 271 -10.35 13.19 -16.56
N VAL A 272 -9.78 14.21 -17.24
CA VAL A 272 -10.10 14.55 -18.64
C VAL A 272 -9.75 13.40 -19.60
N GLN A 273 -8.73 12.58 -19.32
CA GLN A 273 -8.42 11.41 -20.16
C GLN A 273 -9.35 10.21 -19.92
N ILE A 274 -10.08 10.19 -18.80
CA ILE A 274 -11.07 9.16 -18.46
C ILE A 274 -12.47 9.58 -18.92
N HIS A 275 -12.75 10.90 -18.98
CA HIS A 275 -14.08 11.44 -19.21
C HIS A 275 -14.66 11.38 -20.65
N PRO A 276 -13.93 11.00 -21.72
CA PRO A 276 -14.55 10.70 -23.00
C PRO A 276 -14.41 9.21 -23.36
N ARG A 277 -14.94 8.33 -22.51
CA ARG A 277 -15.32 6.96 -22.90
C ARG A 277 -16.67 6.49 -22.35
N VAL A 278 -17.43 7.39 -21.74
CA VAL A 278 -18.85 7.16 -21.45
C VAL A 278 -19.65 8.05 -22.40
N ASN A 279 -19.66 7.71 -23.69
CA ASN A 279 -20.62 8.27 -24.63
C ASN A 279 -21.32 7.14 -25.36
N HIS A 280 -22.63 7.12 -25.19
CA HIS A 280 -23.63 6.83 -26.21
C HIS A 280 -23.28 5.70 -27.18
N ASN A 281 -23.64 4.48 -26.79
CA ASN A 281 -24.19 3.50 -27.71
C ASN A 281 -25.28 2.70 -26.97
N LYS A 282 -26.45 3.33 -26.88
CA LYS A 282 -27.75 2.66 -26.84
C LYS A 282 -28.59 3.34 -27.91
N ASN A 283 -28.50 2.82 -29.13
CA ASN A 283 -29.66 2.71 -29.98
C ASN A 283 -30.40 1.44 -29.56
#